data_AF-A0A925AGG5-F1
#
_entry.id   AF-A0A925AGG5-F1
#
_cell.length_a   1.000
_cell.length_b   1.000
_cell.length_c   1.000
_cell.angle_alpha   90.00
_cell.angle_beta   90.00
_cell.angle_gamma   90.00
#
_symmetry.space_group_name_H-M   'P 1'
#
loop_
_entity.id
_entity.type
_entity.pdbx_description
1 polymer ?
#
loop_
_entity_poly.entity_id
_entity_poly.type
_entity_poly.pdbx_seq_one_letter_code
_entity_poly.pdbx_strand_id
1 'polypeptide(L)'
;MTILGNIFLALATLFFLLFGITVIGKEPPRGGDAVMGYTWGIIIFNLLFLGCMTVVAIAIGSKGGFDWVSPSKGTRFLIVAAGLLAAVITAALSALFKGEPGATAAVFKIFSGFAPVLVPLVLIVSAAILLNDGLRMGVPMAAYKIPLMVVFGLGMLGVGAGIIGWVIESNQNSVRRLEGMQADQDRYHQDHMNSIETCDVTKNMSQILVYTDANHDADVREKAVAKIKTNPGWQQELVRLLENKGALEVFNFLASNDVDDKTLFLAPVNTGVLSLADWIRRQIREASEAHHFYEDQFSWEVERMLRAVDKFEGMGTDYRPAVREVRAAFEEPSEMKKPKFNCISTLDNWIKKHQ
;
A
#
# COMPACT_ATOMS: atom_id res chain seq x y z
N MET A 1 30.59 -31.90 21.98
CA MET A 1 29.19 -31.49 21.74
C MET A 1 28.39 -31.24 23.02
N THR A 2 28.52 -32.05 24.08
CA THR A 2 27.74 -31.88 25.33
C THR A 2 27.94 -30.52 26.01
N ILE A 3 29.20 -30.07 26.19
CA ILE A 3 29.51 -28.78 26.84
C ILE A 3 28.86 -27.61 26.07
N LEU A 4 29.07 -27.56 24.75
CA LEU A 4 28.48 -26.55 23.88
C LEU A 4 26.94 -26.57 23.96
N GLY A 5 26.33 -27.76 23.91
CA GLY A 5 24.89 -27.91 24.07
C GLY A 5 24.38 -27.37 25.41
N ASN A 6 25.10 -27.59 26.52
CA ASN A 6 24.69 -27.12 27.84
C ASN A 6 24.82 -25.60 27.95
N ILE A 7 25.83 -25.00 27.31
CA ILE A 7 25.96 -23.53 27.23
C ILE A 7 24.74 -22.93 26.50
N PHE A 8 24.40 -23.45 25.33
CA PHE A 8 23.24 -22.96 24.57
C PHE A 8 21.91 -23.27 25.26
N LEU A 9 21.80 -24.38 25.99
CA LEU A 9 20.63 -24.69 26.81
C LEU A 9 20.47 -23.70 27.97
N ALA A 10 21.58 -23.31 28.61
CA ALA A 10 21.57 -22.26 29.64
C ALA A 10 21.15 -20.90 29.06
N LEU A 11 21.65 -20.53 27.88
CA LEU A 11 21.23 -19.33 27.17
C LEU A 11 19.74 -19.37 26.77
N ALA A 12 19.26 -20.49 26.23
CA ALA A 12 17.84 -20.68 25.92
C ALA A 12 16.97 -20.52 27.18
N THR A 13 17.42 -21.08 28.31
CA THR A 13 16.74 -20.94 29.61
C THR A 13 16.73 -19.48 30.06
N LEU A 14 17.84 -18.76 29.94
CA LEU A 14 17.93 -17.34 30.26
C LEU A 14 16.97 -16.51 29.41
N PHE A 15 16.95 -16.70 28.09
CA PHE A 15 16.03 -15.99 27.19
C PHE A 15 14.58 -16.32 27.49
N PHE A 16 14.27 -17.59 27.78
CA PHE A 16 12.93 -17.99 28.22
C PHE A 16 12.52 -17.31 29.53
N LEU A 17 13.41 -17.22 30.53
CA LEU A 17 13.09 -16.57 31.80
C LEU A 17 12.89 -15.06 31.65
N LEU A 18 13.78 -14.40 30.90
CA LEU A 18 13.65 -12.96 30.58
C LEU A 18 12.33 -12.66 29.86
N PHE A 19 11.94 -13.52 28.92
CA PHE A 19 10.68 -13.45 28.20
C PHE A 19 9.46 -13.82 29.06
N GLY A 20 9.56 -14.86 29.87
CA GLY A 20 8.47 -15.34 30.72
C GLY A 20 8.02 -14.28 31.72
N ILE A 21 8.96 -13.50 32.26
CA ILE A 21 8.66 -12.35 33.12
C ILE A 21 7.85 -11.28 32.37
N THR A 22 8.13 -11.02 31.10
CA THR A 22 7.42 -9.99 30.31
C THR A 22 6.04 -10.45 29.81
N VAL A 23 5.84 -11.75 29.55
CA VAL A 23 4.56 -12.30 29.05
C VAL A 23 3.58 -12.70 30.15
N ILE A 24 4.08 -13.17 31.29
CA ILE A 24 3.26 -13.64 32.42
C ILE A 24 2.95 -12.49 33.39
N GLY A 25 3.88 -11.54 33.56
CA GLY A 25 3.85 -10.59 34.66
C GLY A 25 3.00 -9.32 34.47
N LYS A 26 2.62 -8.94 33.24
CA LYS A 26 1.89 -7.69 32.96
C LYS A 26 0.90 -7.86 31.82
N GLU A 27 -0.22 -7.11 31.88
CA GLU A 27 -1.08 -6.93 30.71
C GLU A 27 -0.29 -6.29 29.56
N PRO A 28 -0.54 -6.70 28.30
CA PRO A 28 0.12 -6.08 27.16
C PRO A 28 -0.21 -4.57 27.13
N PRO A 29 0.77 -3.71 26.81
CA PRO A 29 0.52 -2.28 26.65
C PRO A 29 -0.57 -2.04 25.60
N ARG A 30 -1.39 -1.00 25.80
CA ARG A 30 -2.58 -0.73 24.99
C ARG A 30 -2.42 0.42 23.99
N GLY A 31 -1.25 1.05 23.90
CA GLY A 31 -1.00 2.13 22.94
C GLY A 31 0.44 2.65 22.89
N GLY A 32 0.76 3.34 21.79
CA GLY A 32 2.04 4.00 21.56
C GLY A 32 3.23 3.04 21.36
N ASP A 33 4.44 3.58 21.53
CA ASP A 33 5.71 2.88 21.31
C ASP A 33 5.89 1.63 22.18
N ALA A 34 5.20 1.58 23.33
CA ALA A 34 5.22 0.43 24.23
C ALA A 34 4.66 -0.84 23.59
N VAL A 35 3.65 -0.74 22.71
CA VAL A 35 3.07 -1.89 21.97
C VAL A 35 4.08 -2.46 20.99
N MET A 36 4.77 -1.56 20.28
CA MET A 36 5.79 -1.94 19.31
C MET A 36 6.98 -2.60 20.03
N GLY A 37 7.45 -2.03 21.14
CA GLY A 37 8.50 -2.61 21.96
C GLY A 37 8.13 -3.99 22.53
N TYR A 38 6.88 -4.17 22.98
CA TYR A 38 6.36 -5.46 23.45
C TYR A 38 6.36 -6.51 22.34
N THR A 39 5.84 -6.16 21.17
CA THR A 39 5.78 -7.02 19.98
C THR A 39 7.17 -7.47 19.54
N TRP A 40 8.09 -6.52 19.38
CA TRP A 40 9.48 -6.82 19.03
C TRP A 40 10.19 -7.65 20.10
N GLY A 41 9.94 -7.37 21.37
CA GLY A 41 10.44 -8.18 22.47
C GLY A 41 10.04 -9.64 22.31
N ILE A 42 8.75 -9.91 22.06
CA ILE A 42 8.27 -11.29 21.84
C ILE A 42 8.98 -11.96 20.66
N ILE A 43 9.09 -11.26 19.53
CA ILE A 43 9.73 -11.79 18.32
C ILE A 43 11.20 -12.09 18.58
N ILE A 44 11.96 -11.12 19.11
CA ILE A 44 13.41 -11.24 19.32
C ILE A 44 13.73 -12.38 20.30
N PHE A 45 13.05 -12.44 21.45
CA PHE A 45 13.34 -13.48 22.44
C PHE A 45 12.96 -14.89 21.95
N ASN A 46 11.88 -15.06 21.19
CA ASN A 46 11.54 -16.36 20.60
C ASN A 46 12.53 -16.77 19.49
N LEU A 47 13.05 -15.82 18.70
CA LEU A 47 14.10 -16.10 17.71
C LEU A 47 15.43 -16.49 18.38
N LEU A 48 15.83 -15.79 19.44
CA LEU A 48 17.02 -16.13 20.22
C LEU A 48 16.88 -17.51 20.88
N PHE A 49 15.70 -17.80 21.44
CA PHE A 49 15.37 -19.11 21.98
C PHE A 49 15.45 -20.21 20.92
N LEU A 50 14.82 -20.00 19.75
CA LEU A 50 14.86 -20.93 18.62
C LEU A 50 16.29 -21.20 18.15
N GLY A 51 17.10 -20.15 17.99
CA GLY A 51 18.50 -20.27 17.59
C GLY A 51 19.30 -21.12 18.57
N CYS A 52 19.15 -20.88 19.87
CA CYS A 52 19.81 -21.67 20.91
C CYS A 52 19.34 -23.12 20.91
N MET A 53 18.02 -23.35 20.87
CA MET A 53 17.44 -24.69 20.87
C MET A 53 17.78 -25.47 19.60
N THR A 54 18.03 -24.80 18.47
CA THR A 54 18.52 -25.44 17.25
C THR A 54 19.93 -26.01 17.46
N VAL A 55 20.85 -25.26 18.07
CA VAL A 55 22.19 -25.75 18.40
C VAL A 55 22.11 -26.92 19.39
N VAL A 56 21.23 -26.82 20.40
CA VAL A 56 20.98 -27.90 21.36
C VAL A 56 20.45 -29.16 20.67
N ALA A 57 19.48 -29.02 19.75
CA ALA A 57 18.94 -30.14 18.97
C ALA A 57 20.01 -30.80 18.10
N ILE A 58 20.89 -30.02 17.46
CA ILE A 58 22.03 -30.57 16.69
C ILE A 58 22.96 -31.37 17.62
N ALA A 59 23.28 -30.83 18.81
CA ALA A 59 24.12 -31.52 19.79
C ALA A 59 23.50 -32.84 20.28
N ILE A 60 22.19 -32.84 20.59
CA ILE A 60 21.44 -34.05 20.96
C ILE A 60 21.43 -35.07 19.81
N GLY A 61 21.14 -34.61 18.59
CA GLY A 61 21.07 -35.45 17.39
C GLY A 61 22.42 -36.11 17.06
N SER A 62 23.53 -35.41 17.27
CA SER A 62 24.89 -35.96 17.08
C SER A 62 25.22 -37.14 18.03
N LYS A 63 24.47 -37.28 19.12
CA LYS A 63 24.62 -38.33 20.15
C LYS A 63 23.50 -39.38 20.11
N GLY A 64 22.70 -39.40 19.05
CA GLY A 64 21.58 -40.35 18.89
C GLY A 64 20.38 -40.08 19.81
N GLY A 65 20.28 -38.90 20.46
CA GLY A 65 19.17 -38.62 21.38
C GLY A 65 17.77 -38.60 20.74
N PHE A 66 17.70 -38.55 19.41
CA PHE A 66 16.47 -38.60 18.64
C PHE A 66 16.27 -39.91 17.87
N ASP A 67 17.01 -40.97 18.21
CA ASP A 67 16.93 -42.27 17.50
C ASP A 67 15.52 -42.86 17.50
N TRP A 68 14.71 -42.54 18.51
CA TRP A 68 13.33 -42.97 18.66
C TRP A 68 12.32 -42.27 17.72
N VAL A 69 12.71 -41.18 17.05
CA VAL A 69 11.80 -40.39 16.19
C VAL A 69 11.64 -41.01 14.80
N SER A 70 12.73 -41.47 14.20
CA SER A 70 12.72 -42.09 12.87
C SER A 70 14.00 -42.91 12.65
N PRO A 71 13.94 -44.04 11.92
CA PRO A 71 15.12 -44.82 11.57
C PRO A 71 16.06 -44.07 10.60
N SER A 72 15.52 -43.20 9.73
CA SER A 72 16.32 -42.41 8.79
C SER A 72 16.87 -41.15 9.45
N LYS A 73 18.19 -40.95 9.40
CA LYS A 73 18.87 -39.76 9.96
C LYS A 73 18.36 -38.45 9.37
N GLY A 74 18.10 -38.40 8.06
CA GLY A 74 17.58 -37.21 7.38
C GLY A 74 16.15 -36.87 7.80
N THR A 75 15.25 -37.85 7.74
CA THR A 75 13.85 -37.70 8.15
C THR A 75 13.73 -37.28 9.61
N ARG A 76 14.55 -37.88 10.49
CA ARG A 76 14.63 -37.52 11.91
C ARG A 76 14.97 -36.04 12.11
N PHE A 77 16.00 -35.55 11.41
CA PHE A 77 16.41 -34.15 11.52
C PHE A 77 15.30 -33.20 11.05
N LEU A 78 14.64 -33.53 9.93
CA LEU A 78 13.52 -32.74 9.42
C LEU A 78 12.34 -32.69 10.39
N ILE A 79 11.94 -33.83 10.97
CA ILE A 79 10.83 -33.88 11.94
C ILE A 79 11.16 -33.06 13.18
N VAL A 80 12.37 -33.19 13.72
CA VAL A 80 12.80 -32.42 14.91
C VAL A 80 12.86 -30.93 14.60
N ALA A 81 13.39 -30.53 13.43
CA ALA A 81 13.46 -29.13 13.02
C ALA A 81 12.06 -28.52 12.82
N ALA A 82 11.18 -29.23 12.09
CA ALA A 82 9.80 -28.79 11.88
C ALA A 82 9.03 -28.70 13.20
N GLY A 83 9.21 -29.68 14.09
CA GLY A 83 8.61 -29.71 15.41
C GLY A 83 9.04 -28.55 16.30
N LEU A 84 10.35 -28.30 16.36
CA LEU A 84 10.92 -27.19 17.12
C LEU A 84 10.40 -25.85 16.58
N LEU A 85 10.44 -25.67 15.26
CA LEU A 85 9.96 -24.45 14.62
C LEU A 85 8.46 -24.23 14.89
N ALA A 86 7.63 -25.25 14.69
CA ALA A 86 6.19 -25.16 14.90
C ALA A 86 5.82 -24.88 16.36
N ALA A 87 6.54 -25.50 17.31
CA ALA A 87 6.35 -25.27 18.74
C ALA A 87 6.71 -23.83 19.14
N VAL A 88 7.84 -23.29 18.66
CA VAL A 88 8.25 -21.92 18.96
C VAL A 88 7.34 -20.90 18.27
N ILE A 89 6.99 -21.10 17.00
CA ILE A 89 6.03 -20.23 16.29
C ILE A 89 4.70 -20.21 17.05
N THR A 90 4.18 -21.36 17.45
CA THR A 90 2.92 -21.43 18.20
C THR A 90 3.02 -20.70 19.53
N ALA A 91 4.09 -20.88 20.29
CA ALA A 91 4.31 -20.15 21.54
C ALA A 91 4.40 -18.63 21.32
N ALA A 92 5.12 -18.18 20.29
CA ALA A 92 5.27 -16.77 19.94
C ALA A 92 3.94 -16.14 19.50
N LEU A 93 3.22 -16.77 18.56
CA LEU A 93 1.92 -16.29 18.07
C LEU A 93 0.88 -16.28 19.20
N SER A 94 0.90 -17.29 20.08
CA SER A 94 0.01 -17.33 21.25
C SER A 94 0.26 -16.19 22.22
N ALA A 95 1.51 -15.74 22.36
CA ALA A 95 1.85 -14.57 23.16
C ALA A 95 1.45 -13.25 22.47
N LEU A 96 1.73 -13.13 21.17
CA LEU A 96 1.42 -11.93 20.37
C LEU A 96 -0.09 -11.67 20.29
N PHE A 97 -0.88 -12.69 19.99
CA PHE A 97 -2.31 -12.56 19.76
C PHE A 97 -3.18 -12.68 21.02
N LYS A 98 -2.57 -12.74 22.22
CA LYS A 98 -3.28 -12.90 23.49
C LYS A 98 -4.32 -11.80 23.74
N GLY A 99 -4.03 -10.57 23.32
CA GLY A 99 -4.90 -9.39 23.51
C GLY A 99 -5.67 -8.94 22.27
N GLU A 100 -5.42 -9.55 21.11
CA GLU A 100 -5.92 -9.05 19.83
C GLU A 100 -7.37 -9.52 19.54
N PRO A 101 -8.16 -8.70 18.82
CA PRO A 101 -9.41 -9.14 18.20
C PRO A 101 -9.13 -9.90 16.88
N GLY A 102 -10.17 -10.52 16.31
CA GLY A 102 -10.09 -11.16 14.99
C GLY A 102 -10.04 -12.68 15.00
N ALA A 103 -10.23 -13.29 13.82
CA ALA A 103 -10.34 -14.73 13.65
C ALA A 103 -9.02 -15.45 13.98
N THR A 104 -7.89 -14.90 13.54
CA THR A 104 -6.55 -15.39 13.86
C THR A 104 -6.30 -15.36 15.37
N ALA A 105 -6.66 -14.26 16.03
CA ALA A 105 -6.51 -14.13 17.47
C ALA A 105 -7.42 -15.08 18.26
N ALA A 106 -8.65 -15.31 17.81
CA ALA A 106 -9.58 -16.24 18.44
C ALA A 106 -9.02 -17.68 18.52
N VAL A 107 -8.33 -18.12 17.48
CA VAL A 107 -7.64 -19.41 17.45
C VAL A 107 -6.50 -19.46 18.49
N PHE A 108 -5.64 -18.43 18.50
CA PHE A 108 -4.48 -18.40 19.39
C PHE A 108 -4.83 -18.15 20.86
N LYS A 109 -6.03 -17.61 21.17
CA LYS A 109 -6.51 -17.44 22.54
C LYS A 109 -6.56 -18.76 23.31
N ILE A 110 -6.92 -19.86 22.65
CA ILE A 110 -6.94 -21.20 23.27
C ILE A 110 -5.54 -21.58 23.78
N PHE A 111 -4.50 -21.27 23.00
CA PHE A 111 -3.11 -21.59 23.33
C PHE A 111 -2.45 -20.55 24.25
N SER A 112 -2.92 -19.30 24.23
CA SER A 112 -2.33 -18.16 24.96
C SER A 112 -2.23 -18.35 26.47
N GLY A 113 -3.11 -19.18 27.06
CA GLY A 113 -3.12 -19.46 28.50
C GLY A 113 -1.96 -20.34 28.97
N PHE A 114 -1.33 -21.13 28.09
CA PHE A 114 -0.31 -22.10 28.51
C PHE A 114 0.88 -22.21 27.55
N ALA A 115 0.68 -22.08 26.23
CA ALA A 115 1.72 -22.39 25.24
C ALA A 115 2.98 -21.54 25.39
N PRO A 116 2.92 -20.21 25.64
CA PRO A 116 4.12 -19.39 25.81
C PRO A 116 5.04 -19.82 26.97
N VAL A 117 4.51 -20.56 27.94
CA VAL A 117 5.23 -20.98 29.16
C VAL A 117 5.55 -22.47 29.11
N LEU A 118 4.54 -23.30 28.87
CA LEU A 118 4.65 -24.75 28.94
C LEU A 118 5.51 -25.32 27.81
N VAL A 119 5.39 -24.77 26.60
CA VAL A 119 6.15 -25.27 25.44
C VAL A 119 7.66 -25.08 25.63
N PRO A 120 8.18 -23.87 25.90
CA PRO A 120 9.61 -23.70 26.14
C PRO A 120 10.11 -24.50 27.34
N LEU A 121 9.33 -24.59 28.43
CA LEU A 121 9.71 -25.36 29.62
C LEU A 121 9.90 -26.84 29.31
N VAL A 122 8.94 -27.47 28.61
CA VAL A 122 9.04 -28.88 28.20
C VAL A 122 10.24 -29.09 27.28
N LEU A 123 10.49 -28.17 26.34
CA LEU A 123 11.64 -28.23 25.45
C LEU A 123 12.97 -28.15 26.22
N ILE A 124 13.10 -27.23 27.17
CA ILE A 124 14.30 -27.06 28.01
C ILE A 124 14.56 -28.33 28.85
N VAL A 125 13.54 -28.81 29.57
CA VAL A 125 13.68 -29.98 30.47
C VAL A 125 14.02 -31.24 29.66
N SER A 126 13.32 -31.47 28.54
CA SER A 126 13.57 -32.63 27.69
C SER A 126 14.95 -32.55 27.04
N ALA A 127 15.40 -31.36 26.64
CA ALA A 127 16.74 -31.15 26.11
C ALA A 127 17.83 -31.38 27.15
N ALA A 128 17.62 -30.95 28.41
CA ALA A 128 18.55 -31.21 29.50
C ALA A 128 18.76 -32.71 29.72
N ILE A 129 17.67 -33.49 29.72
CA ILE A 129 17.71 -34.95 29.85
C ILE A 129 18.42 -35.58 28.65
N LEU A 130 18.03 -35.22 27.43
CA LEU A 130 18.54 -35.84 26.21
C LEU A 130 20.01 -35.50 25.91
N LEU A 131 20.48 -34.34 26.35
CA LEU A 131 21.85 -33.89 26.09
C LEU A 131 22.88 -34.57 27.04
N ASN A 132 22.46 -34.88 28.27
CA ASN A 132 23.31 -35.40 29.33
C ASN A 132 23.10 -36.91 29.51
N ASP A 133 24.09 -37.73 29.14
CA ASP A 133 23.95 -39.20 29.10
C ASP A 133 23.57 -39.81 30.45
N GLY A 134 24.14 -39.30 31.55
CA GLY A 134 23.79 -39.74 32.90
C GLY A 134 22.30 -39.55 33.22
N LEU A 135 21.72 -38.41 32.84
CA LEU A 135 20.28 -38.15 33.01
C LEU A 135 19.45 -39.01 32.05
N ARG A 136 19.89 -39.13 30.80
CA ARG A 136 19.20 -39.93 29.77
C ARG A 136 19.09 -41.41 30.15
N MET A 137 20.11 -41.97 30.81
CA MET A 137 20.11 -43.36 31.29
C MET A 137 19.26 -43.55 32.55
N GLY A 138 19.17 -42.52 33.41
CA GLY A 138 18.40 -42.58 34.66
C GLY A 138 16.91 -42.26 34.52
N VAL A 139 16.50 -41.60 33.43
CA VAL A 139 15.11 -41.19 33.22
C VAL A 139 14.41 -42.10 32.20
N PRO A 140 13.23 -42.68 32.53
CA PRO A 140 12.46 -43.49 31.59
C PRO A 140 12.17 -42.74 30.29
N MET A 141 12.31 -43.42 29.14
CA MET A 141 12.11 -42.80 27.82
C MET A 141 10.77 -42.08 27.67
N ALA A 142 9.70 -42.65 28.26
CA ALA A 142 8.36 -42.07 28.23
C ALA A 142 8.30 -40.65 28.83
N ALA A 143 9.13 -40.35 29.83
CA ALA A 143 9.08 -39.10 30.60
C ALA A 143 9.48 -37.86 29.78
N TYR A 144 10.32 -38.01 28.76
CA TYR A 144 10.63 -36.93 27.81
C TYR A 144 9.95 -37.14 26.45
N LYS A 145 9.74 -38.39 26.03
CA LYS A 145 9.15 -38.68 24.72
C LYS A 145 7.69 -38.20 24.61
N ILE A 146 6.85 -38.52 25.59
CA ILE A 146 5.42 -38.17 25.54
C ILE A 146 5.23 -36.64 25.56
N PRO A 147 5.86 -35.87 26.48
CA PRO A 147 5.74 -34.41 26.45
C PRO A 147 6.23 -33.79 25.14
N LEU A 148 7.33 -34.29 24.56
CA LEU A 148 7.81 -33.81 23.26
C LEU A 148 6.83 -34.09 22.12
N MET A 149 6.19 -35.26 22.10
CA MET A 149 5.15 -35.57 21.11
C MET A 149 3.91 -34.66 21.26
N VAL A 150 3.53 -34.35 22.51
CA VAL A 150 2.43 -33.40 22.78
C VAL A 150 2.78 -31.99 22.32
N VAL A 151 3.99 -31.49 22.65
CA VAL A 151 4.47 -30.18 22.19
C VAL A 151 4.54 -30.12 20.66
N PHE A 152 5.01 -31.19 20.01
CA PHE A 152 5.01 -31.29 18.56
C PHE A 152 3.59 -31.18 17.98
N GLY A 153 2.64 -31.97 18.50
CA GLY A 153 1.26 -31.95 18.04
C GLY A 153 0.59 -30.59 18.22
N LEU A 154 0.78 -29.96 19.39
CA LEU A 154 0.26 -28.62 19.66
C LEU A 154 0.91 -27.56 18.78
N GLY A 155 2.22 -27.66 18.51
CA GLY A 155 2.93 -26.78 17.60
C GLY A 155 2.37 -26.86 16.17
N MET A 156 2.14 -28.07 15.66
CA MET A 156 1.57 -28.27 14.34
C MET A 156 0.12 -27.77 14.25
N LEU A 157 -0.70 -28.04 15.27
CA LEU A 157 -2.07 -27.54 15.34
C LEU A 157 -2.11 -26.01 15.41
N GLY A 158 -1.24 -25.38 16.20
CA GLY A 158 -1.16 -23.93 16.33
C GLY A 158 -0.77 -23.25 15.02
N VAL A 159 0.25 -23.76 14.32
CA VAL A 159 0.63 -23.23 12.99
C VAL A 159 -0.49 -23.43 11.97
N GLY A 160 -1.07 -24.63 11.88
CA GLY A 160 -2.16 -24.92 10.94
C GLY A 160 -3.38 -24.02 11.17
N ALA A 161 -3.78 -23.85 12.43
CA ALA A 161 -4.91 -23.01 12.78
C ALA A 161 -4.61 -21.51 12.57
N GLY A 162 -3.36 -21.07 12.77
CA GLY A 162 -2.89 -19.73 12.43
C GLY A 162 -2.97 -19.42 10.93
N ILE A 163 -2.57 -20.37 10.07
CA ILE A 163 -2.69 -20.23 8.62
C ILE A 163 -4.16 -20.10 8.21
N ILE A 164 -5.05 -20.94 8.75
CA ILE A 164 -6.49 -20.86 8.47
C ILE A 164 -7.07 -19.52 8.90
N GLY A 165 -6.73 -19.05 10.10
CA GLY A 165 -7.15 -17.73 10.60
C GLY A 165 -6.70 -16.60 9.68
N TRP A 166 -5.43 -16.63 9.27
CA TRP A 166 -4.86 -15.64 8.35
C TRP A 166 -5.56 -15.64 6.99
N VAL A 167 -5.88 -16.80 6.42
CA VAL A 167 -6.62 -16.89 5.14
C VAL A 167 -8.02 -16.28 5.26
N ILE A 168 -8.75 -16.58 6.35
CA ILE A 168 -10.10 -16.03 6.58
C ILE A 168 -10.02 -14.50 6.68
N GLU A 169 -9.08 -13.99 7.47
CA GLU A 169 -8.91 -12.55 7.71
C GLU A 169 -8.43 -11.82 6.45
N SER A 170 -7.50 -12.42 5.70
CA SER A 170 -7.06 -11.89 4.41
C SER A 170 -8.22 -11.78 3.42
N ASN A 171 -9.10 -12.79 3.36
CA ASN A 171 -10.26 -12.76 2.47
C ASN A 171 -11.25 -11.66 2.89
N GLN A 172 -11.57 -11.56 4.18
CA GLN A 172 -12.45 -10.50 4.69
C GLN A 172 -11.89 -9.10 4.44
N ASN A 173 -10.58 -8.91 4.61
CA ASN A 173 -9.93 -7.63 4.33
C ASN A 173 -9.96 -7.28 2.83
N SER A 174 -9.80 -8.27 1.95
CA SER A 174 -9.93 -8.07 0.51
C SER A 174 -11.36 -7.66 0.12
N VAL A 175 -12.37 -8.33 0.68
CA VAL A 175 -13.79 -7.97 0.44
C VAL A 175 -14.08 -6.55 0.91
N ARG A 176 -13.69 -6.19 2.15
CA ARG A 176 -13.87 -4.83 2.68
C ARG A 176 -13.18 -3.75 1.84
N ARG A 177 -12.02 -4.07 1.25
CA ARG A 177 -11.32 -3.14 0.34
C ARG A 177 -12.08 -2.93 -0.96
N LEU A 178 -12.64 -3.99 -1.53
CA LEU A 178 -13.46 -3.89 -2.75
C LEU A 178 -14.75 -3.11 -2.48
N GLU A 179 -15.44 -3.42 -1.38
CA GLU A 179 -16.63 -2.67 -0.94
C GLU A 179 -16.30 -1.19 -0.71
N GLY A 180 -15.15 -0.91 -0.08
CA GLY A 180 -14.68 0.47 0.13
C GLY A 180 -14.40 1.21 -1.18
N MET A 181 -13.72 0.57 -2.14
CA MET A 181 -13.45 1.17 -3.45
C MET A 181 -14.73 1.47 -4.22
N GLN A 182 -15.70 0.55 -4.19
CA GLN A 182 -16.99 0.75 -4.85
C GLN A 182 -17.78 1.87 -4.18
N ALA A 183 -17.87 1.89 -2.84
CA ALA A 183 -18.55 2.94 -2.10
C ALA A 183 -17.90 4.32 -2.32
N ASP A 184 -16.57 4.39 -2.39
CA ASP A 184 -15.86 5.62 -2.71
C ASP A 184 -16.13 6.08 -4.14
N GLN A 185 -16.15 5.17 -5.12
CA GLN A 185 -16.50 5.48 -6.50
C GLN A 185 -17.94 5.99 -6.62
N ASP A 186 -18.90 5.32 -5.99
CA ASP A 186 -20.30 5.73 -5.96
C ASP A 186 -20.46 7.11 -5.30
N ARG A 187 -19.73 7.36 -4.21
CA ARG A 187 -19.71 8.67 -3.55
C ARG A 187 -19.16 9.76 -4.46
N TYR A 188 -17.99 9.55 -5.09
CA TYR A 188 -17.39 10.54 -6.00
C TYR A 188 -18.30 10.82 -7.19
N HIS A 189 -18.90 9.78 -7.75
CA HIS A 189 -19.86 9.91 -8.84
C HIS A 189 -21.07 10.76 -8.41
N GLN A 190 -21.66 10.47 -7.24
CA GLN A 190 -22.78 11.24 -6.70
C GLN A 190 -22.39 12.69 -6.39
N ASP A 191 -21.19 12.93 -5.86
CA ASP A 191 -20.67 14.27 -5.59
C ASP A 191 -20.56 15.09 -6.89
N HIS A 192 -20.03 14.50 -7.97
CA HIS A 192 -20.01 15.15 -9.29
C HIS A 192 -21.42 15.48 -9.78
N MET A 193 -22.36 14.52 -9.67
CA MET A 193 -23.75 14.74 -10.06
C MET A 193 -24.41 15.88 -9.28
N ASN A 194 -24.13 15.97 -7.98
CA ASN A 194 -24.64 17.03 -7.10
C ASN A 194 -24.00 18.39 -7.45
N SER A 195 -22.70 18.44 -7.70
CA SER A 195 -21.99 19.65 -8.13
C SER A 195 -22.54 20.20 -9.44
N ILE A 196 -22.83 19.32 -10.42
CA ILE A 196 -23.47 19.71 -11.68
C ILE A 196 -24.88 20.26 -11.45
N GLU A 197 -25.68 19.55 -10.65
CA GLU A 197 -27.08 19.89 -10.44
C GLU A 197 -27.26 21.23 -9.74
N THR A 198 -26.46 21.48 -8.70
CA THR A 198 -26.51 22.68 -7.86
C THR A 198 -25.79 23.89 -8.48
N CYS A 199 -25.06 23.71 -9.58
CA CYS A 199 -24.38 24.81 -10.27
C CYS A 199 -25.36 25.81 -10.88
N ASP A 200 -25.18 27.09 -10.56
CA ASP A 200 -25.77 28.21 -11.29
C ASP A 200 -24.88 28.56 -12.49
N VAL A 201 -25.24 28.06 -13.66
CA VAL A 201 -24.48 28.24 -14.92
C VAL A 201 -24.44 29.68 -15.43
N THR A 202 -25.21 30.60 -14.84
CA THR A 202 -25.12 32.03 -15.17
C THR A 202 -24.01 32.75 -14.43
N LYS A 203 -23.49 32.14 -13.35
CA LYS A 203 -22.45 32.73 -12.49
C LYS A 203 -21.18 31.88 -12.42
N ASN A 204 -21.34 30.56 -12.44
CA ASN A 204 -20.32 29.60 -12.06
C ASN A 204 -20.07 28.54 -13.15
N MET A 205 -20.32 28.87 -14.43
CA MET A 205 -20.16 27.91 -15.54
C MET A 205 -18.80 27.20 -15.53
N SER A 206 -17.71 27.94 -15.23
CA SER A 206 -16.36 27.40 -15.20
C SER A 206 -16.18 26.21 -14.25
N GLN A 207 -16.92 26.17 -13.13
CA GLN A 207 -16.80 25.12 -12.11
C GLN A 207 -17.22 23.74 -12.63
N ILE A 208 -18.13 23.67 -13.60
CA ILE A 208 -18.63 22.40 -14.13
C ILE A 208 -18.00 22.02 -15.48
N LEU A 209 -17.16 22.88 -16.06
CA LEU A 209 -16.45 22.56 -17.32
C LEU A 209 -15.46 21.41 -17.14
N VAL A 210 -14.89 21.25 -15.94
CA VAL A 210 -14.01 20.10 -15.63
C VAL A 210 -14.71 18.76 -15.87
N TYR A 211 -16.01 18.67 -15.59
CA TYR A 211 -16.81 17.46 -15.76
C TYR A 211 -17.15 17.13 -17.22
N THR A 212 -16.79 17.98 -18.18
CA THR A 212 -17.15 17.81 -19.60
C THR A 212 -16.09 17.08 -20.43
N ASP A 213 -14.96 16.73 -19.82
CA ASP A 213 -13.86 16.04 -20.49
C ASP A 213 -14.18 14.55 -20.74
N ALA A 214 -13.50 13.94 -21.70
CA ALA A 214 -13.64 12.53 -22.07
C ALA A 214 -13.19 11.56 -20.97
N ASN A 215 -12.46 12.05 -19.96
CA ASN A 215 -11.96 11.27 -18.83
C ASN A 215 -12.99 11.06 -17.70
N HIS A 216 -14.18 11.65 -17.82
CA HIS A 216 -15.30 11.40 -16.89
C HIS A 216 -16.27 10.33 -17.43
N ASP A 217 -17.03 9.73 -16.50
CA ASP A 217 -18.15 8.85 -16.83
C ASP A 217 -19.09 9.55 -17.83
N ALA A 218 -19.63 8.76 -18.78
CA ALA A 218 -20.38 9.31 -19.90
C ALA A 218 -21.61 10.12 -19.46
N ASP A 219 -22.32 9.65 -18.45
CA ASP A 219 -23.48 10.30 -17.87
C ASP A 219 -23.15 11.58 -17.11
N VAL A 220 -22.03 11.62 -16.35
CA VAL A 220 -21.51 12.84 -15.72
C VAL A 220 -21.23 13.90 -16.79
N ARG A 221 -20.51 13.52 -17.86
CA ARG A 221 -20.19 14.41 -18.98
C ARG A 221 -21.45 14.92 -19.66
N GLU A 222 -22.36 14.03 -20.02
CA GLU A 222 -23.62 14.38 -20.69
C GLU A 222 -24.48 15.32 -19.84
N LYS A 223 -24.60 15.04 -18.53
CA LYS A 223 -25.33 15.91 -17.58
C LYS A 223 -24.68 17.28 -17.46
N ALA A 224 -23.35 17.36 -17.39
CA ALA A 224 -22.62 18.62 -17.33
C ALA A 224 -22.81 19.46 -18.60
N VAL A 225 -22.67 18.84 -19.79
CA VAL A 225 -22.89 19.52 -21.08
C VAL A 225 -24.32 20.01 -21.21
N ALA A 226 -25.30 19.17 -20.86
CA ALA A 226 -26.72 19.55 -20.87
C ALA A 226 -27.00 20.73 -19.93
N LYS A 227 -26.43 20.71 -18.72
CA LYS A 227 -26.55 21.78 -17.74
C LYS A 227 -25.94 23.09 -18.24
N ILE A 228 -24.77 23.07 -18.87
CA ILE A 228 -24.16 24.27 -19.48
C ILE A 228 -25.10 24.89 -20.52
N LYS A 229 -25.68 24.05 -21.38
CA LYS A 229 -26.58 24.47 -22.45
C LYS A 229 -27.95 24.99 -21.97
N THR A 230 -28.29 24.87 -20.67
CA THR A 230 -29.49 25.55 -20.14
C THR A 230 -29.31 27.07 -20.06
N ASN A 231 -28.07 27.57 -20.14
CA ASN A 231 -27.82 29.00 -20.32
C ASN A 231 -27.90 29.34 -21.82
N PRO A 232 -28.84 30.18 -22.28
CA PRO A 232 -28.96 30.52 -23.71
C PRO A 232 -27.73 31.27 -24.27
N GLY A 233 -26.92 31.89 -23.41
CA GLY A 233 -25.68 32.58 -23.77
C GLY A 233 -24.40 31.75 -23.53
N TRP A 234 -24.51 30.41 -23.44
CA TRP A 234 -23.40 29.56 -23.02
C TRP A 234 -22.16 29.68 -23.92
N GLN A 235 -22.32 29.81 -25.24
CA GLN A 235 -21.18 29.96 -26.15
C GLN A 235 -20.44 31.27 -25.93
N GLN A 236 -21.17 32.37 -25.67
CA GLN A 236 -20.57 33.66 -25.37
C GLN A 236 -19.86 33.64 -24.02
N GLU A 237 -20.37 32.88 -23.05
CA GLU A 237 -19.70 32.69 -21.76
C GLU A 237 -18.39 31.91 -21.90
N LEU A 238 -18.34 30.87 -22.74
CA LEU A 238 -17.09 30.16 -23.04
C LEU A 238 -16.07 31.09 -23.73
N VAL A 239 -16.51 31.92 -24.68
CA VAL A 239 -15.68 32.95 -25.31
C VAL A 239 -15.13 33.91 -24.25
N ARG A 240 -16.01 34.42 -23.37
CA ARG A 240 -15.62 35.31 -22.27
C ARG A 240 -14.57 34.67 -21.37
N LEU A 241 -14.69 33.37 -21.07
CA LEU A 241 -13.73 32.63 -20.23
C LEU A 241 -12.38 32.40 -20.91
N LEU A 242 -12.35 32.13 -22.22
CA LEU A 242 -11.11 32.06 -23.01
C LEU A 242 -10.35 33.39 -22.97
N GLU A 243 -11.08 34.50 -22.97
CA GLU A 243 -10.51 35.85 -22.91
C GLU A 243 -10.18 36.29 -21.46
N ASN A 244 -10.73 35.63 -20.43
CA ASN A 244 -10.60 36.02 -19.02
C ASN A 244 -10.26 34.84 -18.11
N LYS A 245 -8.96 34.51 -17.97
CA LYS A 245 -8.37 33.57 -16.99
C LYS A 245 -9.06 32.20 -16.81
N GLY A 246 -9.97 31.81 -17.71
CA GLY A 246 -10.72 30.54 -17.67
C GLY A 246 -10.42 29.63 -18.86
N ALA A 247 -9.31 29.88 -19.56
CA ALA A 247 -8.95 29.17 -20.79
C ALA A 247 -8.74 27.67 -20.54
N LEU A 248 -8.17 27.28 -19.39
CA LEU A 248 -7.94 25.88 -19.04
C LEU A 248 -9.25 25.10 -18.95
N GLU A 249 -10.23 25.66 -18.26
CA GLU A 249 -11.56 25.07 -18.10
C GLU A 249 -12.29 24.98 -19.45
N VAL A 250 -12.18 26.01 -20.30
CA VAL A 250 -12.79 25.98 -21.63
C VAL A 250 -12.09 24.96 -22.54
N PHE A 251 -10.78 24.77 -22.44
CA PHE A 251 -10.09 23.71 -23.17
C PHE A 251 -10.53 22.31 -22.75
N ASN A 252 -10.88 22.08 -21.47
CA ASN A 252 -11.53 20.81 -21.06
C ASN A 252 -12.81 20.57 -21.86
N PHE A 253 -13.64 21.60 -22.02
CA PHE A 253 -14.88 21.50 -22.80
C PHE A 253 -14.61 21.29 -24.30
N LEU A 254 -13.82 22.19 -24.91
CA LEU A 254 -13.58 22.19 -26.35
C LEU A 254 -12.82 20.95 -26.83
N ALA A 255 -11.94 20.37 -26.02
CA ALA A 255 -11.21 19.16 -26.39
C ALA A 255 -12.15 17.98 -26.67
N SER A 256 -13.28 17.90 -25.96
CA SER A 256 -14.15 16.72 -25.93
C SER A 256 -15.58 16.96 -26.44
N ASN A 257 -15.98 18.23 -26.63
CA ASN A 257 -17.33 18.58 -27.07
C ASN A 257 -17.31 19.53 -28.28
N ASP A 258 -18.38 19.53 -29.07
CA ASP A 258 -18.56 20.48 -30.17
C ASP A 258 -19.32 21.74 -29.73
N VAL A 259 -19.13 22.80 -30.50
CA VAL A 259 -19.84 24.08 -30.35
C VAL A 259 -20.72 24.33 -31.57
N ASP A 260 -21.87 24.97 -31.36
CA ASP A 260 -22.87 25.14 -32.41
C ASP A 260 -22.38 26.14 -33.47
N ASP A 261 -21.95 27.32 -33.04
CA ASP A 261 -21.22 28.29 -33.89
C ASP A 261 -19.71 28.30 -33.59
N LYS A 262 -18.92 27.68 -34.47
CA LYS A 262 -17.45 27.65 -34.39
C LYS A 262 -16.79 28.99 -34.70
N THR A 263 -17.44 29.87 -35.46
CA THR A 263 -16.84 31.14 -35.90
C THR A 263 -16.62 32.10 -34.73
N LEU A 264 -17.43 31.99 -33.68
CA LEU A 264 -17.28 32.74 -32.43
C LEU A 264 -15.96 32.46 -31.71
N PHE A 265 -15.33 31.30 -31.95
CA PHE A 265 -14.21 30.82 -31.15
C PHE A 265 -12.84 31.05 -31.80
N LEU A 266 -12.79 31.49 -33.06
CA LEU A 266 -11.54 31.55 -33.82
C LEU A 266 -10.49 32.46 -33.14
N ALA A 267 -10.83 33.71 -32.88
CA ALA A 267 -9.93 34.62 -32.16
C ALA A 267 -9.83 34.28 -30.64
N PRO A 268 -10.93 33.99 -29.92
CA PRO A 268 -10.87 33.64 -28.50
C PRO A 268 -10.02 32.41 -28.17
N VAL A 269 -10.03 31.36 -29.00
CA VAL A 269 -9.17 30.18 -28.81
C VAL A 269 -7.70 30.59 -28.87
N ASN A 270 -7.33 31.43 -29.83
CA ASN A 270 -5.96 31.94 -29.93
C ASN A 270 -5.55 32.73 -28.68
N THR A 271 -6.44 33.57 -28.16
CA THR A 271 -6.25 34.28 -26.88
C THR A 271 -6.07 33.30 -25.72
N GLY A 272 -6.88 32.24 -25.64
CA GLY A 272 -6.78 31.21 -24.62
C GLY A 272 -5.45 30.45 -24.67
N VAL A 273 -4.93 30.15 -25.86
CA VAL A 273 -3.62 29.49 -26.05
C VAL A 273 -2.50 30.38 -25.50
N LEU A 274 -2.54 31.68 -25.76
CA LEU A 274 -1.56 32.64 -25.21
C LEU A 274 -1.70 32.75 -23.68
N SER A 275 -2.93 32.75 -23.16
CA SER A 275 -3.17 32.75 -21.72
C SER A 275 -2.60 31.51 -21.02
N LEU A 276 -2.64 30.33 -21.68
CA LEU A 276 -1.99 29.12 -21.19
C LEU A 276 -0.46 29.27 -21.16
N ALA A 277 0.15 29.86 -22.19
CA ALA A 277 1.59 30.13 -22.20
C ALA A 277 2.00 31.00 -20.99
N ASP A 278 1.26 32.07 -20.73
CA ASP A 278 1.51 32.95 -19.58
C ASP A 278 1.30 32.26 -18.23
N TRP A 279 0.27 31.40 -18.14
CA TRP A 279 0.04 30.60 -16.95
C TRP A 279 1.21 29.64 -16.67
N ILE A 280 1.73 28.93 -17.68
CA ILE A 280 2.89 28.05 -17.56
C ILE A 280 4.12 28.82 -17.07
N ARG A 281 4.44 29.97 -17.71
CA ARG A 281 5.57 30.82 -17.29
C ARG A 281 5.45 31.20 -15.82
N ARG A 282 4.26 31.62 -15.40
CA ARG A 282 4.01 31.98 -14.00
C ARG A 282 4.19 30.79 -13.05
N GLN A 283 3.64 29.61 -13.37
CA GLN A 283 3.81 28.41 -12.54
C GLN A 283 5.28 28.00 -12.39
N ILE A 284 6.08 28.13 -13.46
CA ILE A 284 7.51 27.86 -13.43
C ILE A 284 8.27 28.88 -12.56
N ARG A 285 7.91 30.16 -12.67
CA ARG A 285 8.53 31.27 -11.93
C ARG A 285 8.22 31.23 -10.44
N GLU A 286 6.99 30.87 -10.07
CA GLU A 286 6.49 30.86 -8.69
C GLU A 286 6.86 29.57 -7.92
N ALA A 287 7.53 28.60 -8.55
CA ALA A 287 7.94 27.37 -7.89
C ALA A 287 9.02 27.64 -6.83
N SER A 288 8.68 27.41 -5.56
CA SER A 288 9.59 27.59 -4.42
C SER A 288 10.28 26.31 -3.93
N GLU A 289 9.85 25.13 -4.40
CA GLU A 289 10.41 23.85 -3.97
C GLU A 289 10.61 22.88 -5.13
N ALA A 290 11.67 22.06 -5.08
CA ALA A 290 11.99 21.13 -6.15
C ALA A 290 10.90 20.09 -6.43
N HIS A 291 10.11 19.74 -5.41
CA HIS A 291 9.02 18.76 -5.53
C HIS A 291 7.76 19.36 -6.19
N HIS A 292 7.72 20.67 -6.46
CA HIS A 292 6.61 21.30 -7.20
C HIS A 292 6.62 20.93 -8.69
N PHE A 293 7.76 20.48 -9.22
CA PHE A 293 7.86 20.05 -10.60
C PHE A 293 7.89 18.53 -10.74
N TYR A 294 7.11 18.02 -11.69
CA TYR A 294 7.16 16.63 -12.14
C TYR A 294 6.93 16.57 -13.65
N GLU A 295 7.34 15.48 -14.29
CA GLU A 295 7.45 15.39 -15.76
C GLU A 295 6.12 15.62 -16.49
N ASP A 296 5.00 15.24 -15.88
CA ASP A 296 3.66 15.31 -16.48
C ASP A 296 2.80 16.50 -16.03
N GLN A 297 3.37 17.45 -15.29
CA GLN A 297 2.64 18.54 -14.63
C GLN A 297 1.70 19.35 -15.54
N PHE A 298 2.07 19.51 -16.82
CA PHE A 298 1.35 20.34 -17.79
C PHE A 298 0.75 19.53 -18.94
N SER A 299 0.85 18.20 -18.87
CA SER A 299 0.52 17.32 -20.00
C SER A 299 -0.95 17.40 -20.37
N TRP A 300 -1.84 17.47 -19.39
CA TRP A 300 -3.29 17.51 -19.64
C TRP A 300 -3.74 18.84 -20.24
N GLU A 301 -3.23 19.97 -19.74
CA GLU A 301 -3.57 21.30 -20.24
C GLU A 301 -3.10 21.47 -21.68
N VAL A 302 -1.87 21.02 -21.98
CA VAL A 302 -1.30 21.04 -23.33
C VAL A 302 -2.09 20.14 -24.28
N GLU A 303 -2.39 18.90 -23.89
CA GLU A 303 -3.14 17.97 -24.74
C GLU A 303 -4.53 18.54 -25.09
N ARG A 304 -5.27 19.03 -24.10
CA ARG A 304 -6.62 19.56 -24.29
C ARG A 304 -6.61 20.83 -25.14
N MET A 305 -5.63 21.72 -24.93
CA MET A 305 -5.44 22.90 -25.76
C MET A 305 -5.17 22.53 -27.22
N LEU A 306 -4.28 21.57 -27.50
CA LEU A 306 -3.99 21.12 -28.87
C LEU A 306 -5.21 20.47 -29.53
N ARG A 307 -5.94 19.61 -28.81
CA ARG A 307 -7.19 19.00 -29.30
C ARG A 307 -8.25 20.07 -29.60
N ALA A 308 -8.35 21.11 -28.79
CA ALA A 308 -9.24 22.23 -29.05
C ALA A 308 -8.83 22.99 -30.31
N VAL A 309 -7.54 23.34 -30.45
CA VAL A 309 -7.00 24.03 -31.63
C VAL A 309 -7.27 23.25 -32.93
N ASP A 310 -7.03 21.93 -32.93
CA ASP A 310 -7.24 21.06 -34.09
C ASP A 310 -8.70 21.10 -34.60
N LYS A 311 -9.68 21.31 -33.72
CA LYS A 311 -11.10 21.40 -34.12
C LYS A 311 -11.46 22.64 -34.92
N PHE A 312 -10.61 23.66 -34.89
CA PHE A 312 -10.76 24.93 -35.62
C PHE A 312 -9.74 25.08 -36.75
N GLU A 313 -8.95 24.05 -37.04
CA GLU A 313 -8.00 24.06 -38.15
C GLU A 313 -8.72 24.27 -39.50
N GLY A 314 -8.10 25.03 -40.40
CA GLY A 314 -8.65 25.30 -41.74
C GLY A 314 -9.77 26.35 -41.77
N MET A 315 -10.16 26.92 -40.63
CA MET A 315 -11.23 27.92 -40.54
C MET A 315 -10.74 29.38 -40.68
N GLY A 316 -9.52 29.60 -41.17
CA GLY A 316 -8.99 30.94 -41.49
C GLY A 316 -8.15 31.60 -40.39
N THR A 317 -7.88 30.93 -39.26
CA THR A 317 -6.96 31.40 -38.22
C THR A 317 -5.74 30.49 -38.13
N ASP A 318 -4.55 31.09 -38.14
CA ASP A 318 -3.29 30.38 -37.93
C ASP A 318 -2.90 30.38 -36.44
N TYR A 319 -3.10 29.26 -35.76
CA TYR A 319 -2.75 29.09 -34.33
C TYR A 319 -1.29 28.74 -34.09
N ARG A 320 -0.50 28.47 -35.13
CA ARG A 320 0.90 28.02 -34.99
C ARG A 320 1.77 29.03 -34.23
N PRO A 321 1.65 30.36 -34.42
CA PRO A 321 2.38 31.33 -33.61
C PRO A 321 2.05 31.19 -32.11
N ALA A 322 0.77 31.04 -31.74
CA ALA A 322 0.38 30.92 -30.34
C ALA A 322 0.83 29.57 -29.72
N VAL A 323 0.75 28.47 -30.46
CA VAL A 323 1.26 27.17 -29.96
C VAL A 323 2.78 27.21 -29.76
N ARG A 324 3.52 27.93 -30.62
CA ARG A 324 4.96 28.17 -30.41
C ARG A 324 5.24 28.99 -29.15
N GLU A 325 4.37 29.93 -28.79
CA GLU A 325 4.47 30.65 -27.52
C GLU A 325 4.28 29.73 -26.31
N VAL A 326 3.33 28.79 -26.35
CA VAL A 326 3.19 27.76 -25.31
C VAL A 326 4.45 26.92 -25.21
N ARG A 327 5.04 26.51 -26.35
CA ARG A 327 6.30 25.77 -26.36
C ARG A 327 7.46 26.58 -25.76
N ALA A 328 7.54 27.88 -26.06
CA ALA A 328 8.55 28.77 -25.52
C ALA A 328 8.38 29.02 -24.01
N ALA A 329 7.15 28.95 -23.48
CA ALA A 329 6.88 29.13 -22.05
C ALA A 329 7.64 28.13 -21.16
N PHE A 330 7.93 26.91 -21.64
CA PHE A 330 8.70 25.91 -20.89
C PHE A 330 10.18 26.28 -20.70
N GLU A 331 10.69 27.23 -21.48
CA GLU A 331 12.05 27.76 -21.35
C GLU A 331 12.16 28.84 -20.25
N GLU A 332 11.04 29.24 -19.62
CA GLU A 332 11.02 30.22 -18.54
C GLU A 332 12.05 29.87 -17.44
N PRO A 333 12.87 30.83 -16.99
CA PRO A 333 13.82 30.62 -15.90
C PRO A 333 13.12 30.21 -14.60
N SER A 334 13.75 29.34 -13.82
CA SER A 334 13.32 28.97 -12.47
C SER A 334 14.53 28.81 -11.57
N GLU A 335 14.40 29.19 -10.30
CA GLU A 335 15.41 28.92 -9.27
C GLU A 335 15.48 27.42 -8.93
N MET A 336 14.40 26.69 -9.22
CA MET A 336 14.30 25.26 -8.99
C MET A 336 14.74 24.47 -10.22
N LYS A 337 15.26 23.27 -9.98
CA LYS A 337 15.65 22.35 -11.06
C LYS A 337 14.40 21.82 -11.78
N LYS A 338 14.18 22.27 -13.01
CA LYS A 338 13.10 21.78 -13.88
C LYS A 338 13.41 20.34 -14.34
N PRO A 339 12.44 19.41 -14.28
CA PRO A 339 12.53 18.15 -15.01
C PRO A 339 12.35 18.42 -16.51
N LYS A 340 12.59 17.40 -17.34
CA LYS A 340 12.18 17.46 -18.74
C LYS A 340 10.68 17.19 -18.80
N PHE A 341 9.87 18.20 -19.08
CA PHE A 341 8.43 18.03 -19.20
C PHE A 341 8.07 17.18 -20.42
N ASN A 342 7.24 16.16 -20.25
CA ASN A 342 6.87 15.22 -21.31
C ASN A 342 6.09 15.88 -22.45
N CYS A 343 5.23 16.84 -22.10
CA CYS A 343 4.39 17.60 -23.03
C CYS A 343 5.17 18.45 -24.06
N ILE A 344 6.46 18.74 -23.83
CA ILE A 344 7.33 19.41 -24.80
C ILE A 344 7.38 18.62 -26.11
N SER A 345 7.51 17.30 -26.02
CA SER A 345 7.56 16.43 -27.21
C SER A 345 6.23 16.43 -27.97
N THR A 346 5.11 16.51 -27.27
CA THR A 346 3.76 16.64 -27.86
C THR A 346 3.63 17.93 -28.65
N LEU A 347 4.09 19.06 -28.09
CA LEU A 347 4.11 20.36 -28.76
C LEU A 347 5.02 20.36 -29.99
N ASP A 348 6.25 19.83 -29.87
CA ASP A 348 7.21 19.78 -30.97
C ASP A 348 6.66 18.94 -32.15
N ASN A 349 6.04 17.80 -31.84
CA ASN A 349 5.39 16.94 -32.83
C ASN A 349 4.21 17.65 -33.52
N TRP A 350 3.36 18.33 -32.74
CA TRP A 350 2.24 19.10 -33.27
C TRP A 350 2.72 20.23 -34.18
N ILE A 351 3.73 21.00 -33.76
CA ILE A 351 4.29 22.10 -34.56
C ILE A 351 4.86 21.58 -35.88
N LYS A 352 5.59 20.46 -35.85
CA LYS A 352 6.16 19.84 -37.05
C LYS A 352 5.08 19.34 -38.03
N LYS A 353 3.98 18.78 -37.51
CA LYS A 353 2.88 18.26 -38.34
C LYS A 353 2.18 19.36 -39.14
N HIS A 354 2.07 20.56 -38.57
CA HIS A 354 1.33 21.69 -39.15
C HIS A 354 2.23 22.76 -39.79
N GLN A 355 3.50 22.41 -40.11
CA GLN A 355 4.42 23.32 -40.80
C GLN A 355 4.06 23.56 -42.26
#